data_AF-A0A3B9DBR7-F1
#
_entry.id   AF-A0A3B9DBR7-F1
#
_cell.length_a   1.000
_cell.length_b   1.000
_cell.length_c   1.000
_cell.angle_alpha   90.00
_cell.angle_beta   90.00
_cell.angle_gamma   90.00
#
_symmetry.space_group_name_H-M   'P 1'
#
loop_
_entity.id
_entity.type
_entity.pdbx_description
1 polymer ?
#
loop_
_entity_poly.entity_id
_entity_poly.type
_entity_poly.pdbx_seq_one_letter_code
_entity_poly.pdbx_strand_id
1 'polypeptide(L)'
;LVAFSTSSSSATLPVSMSVAEKNLGIKPIVSSTVLPLGATINMDGTALYVGIVSVFAAQAFGIELGLADYVLIAGSTTLVSIGTAAVPGASIFLMAAVMETIGISPEQIAVVIGFILPFDRPLDMLRTVVNVGGDLSVSTAVANWEGEFDADRFNMPLEE
;
A
#
# COMPACT_ATOMS: atom_id res chain seq x y z
N LEU A 1 10.54 -10.21 2.91
CA LEU A 1 10.95 -10.92 1.68
C LEU A 1 9.76 -11.45 0.88
N VAL A 2 8.82 -12.18 1.51
CA VAL A 2 7.63 -12.72 0.83
C VAL A 2 6.79 -11.62 0.16
N ALA A 3 6.43 -10.54 0.87
CA ALA A 3 5.72 -9.39 0.30
C ALA A 3 6.39 -8.83 -0.97
N PHE A 4 7.71 -8.69 -0.92
CA PHE A 4 8.50 -8.16 -2.03
C PHE A 4 8.43 -9.09 -3.25
N SER A 5 8.69 -10.38 -3.06
CA SER A 5 8.74 -11.34 -4.18
C SER A 5 7.35 -11.66 -4.77
N THR A 6 6.31 -11.77 -3.94
CA THR A 6 4.94 -12.07 -4.40
C THR A 6 4.25 -10.85 -4.98
N SER A 7 4.55 -9.66 -4.44
CA SER A 7 3.84 -8.41 -4.75
C SER A 7 2.33 -8.52 -4.56
N SER A 8 1.94 -9.25 -3.52
CA SER A 8 0.56 -9.40 -3.13
C SER A 8 0.47 -9.44 -1.60
N SER A 9 -0.28 -8.50 -1.03
CA SER A 9 -0.59 -8.49 0.41
C SER A 9 -1.39 -9.74 0.80
N SER A 10 -2.35 -10.15 -0.03
CA SER A 10 -3.18 -11.33 0.23
C SER A 10 -2.36 -12.64 0.19
N ALA A 11 -1.44 -12.79 -0.77
CA ALA A 11 -0.54 -13.94 -0.82
C ALA A 11 0.46 -13.97 0.35
N THR A 12 0.73 -12.81 0.96
CA THR A 12 1.67 -12.69 2.08
C THR A 12 1.00 -12.86 3.44
N LEU A 13 -0.34 -12.74 3.51
CA LEU A 13 -1.11 -12.75 4.76
C LEU A 13 -0.77 -13.92 5.71
N PRO A 14 -0.65 -15.19 5.26
CA PRO A 14 -0.29 -16.28 6.17
C PRO A 14 1.08 -16.11 6.83
N VAL A 15 2.04 -15.55 6.09
CA VAL A 15 3.38 -15.25 6.60
C VAL A 15 3.33 -14.05 7.55
N SER A 16 2.58 -13.01 7.21
CA SER A 16 2.38 -11.85 8.10
C SER A 16 1.76 -12.25 9.43
N MET A 17 0.75 -13.14 9.43
CA MET A 17 0.14 -13.65 10.65
C MET A 17 1.15 -14.44 11.49
N SER A 18 1.93 -15.33 10.85
CA SER A 18 2.99 -16.07 11.54
C SER A 18 4.04 -15.13 12.14
N VAL A 19 4.46 -14.08 11.42
CA VAL A 19 5.43 -13.09 11.92
C VAL A 19 4.83 -12.26 13.06
N ALA A 20 3.56 -11.88 12.97
CA ALA A 20 2.88 -11.13 14.01
C ALA A 20 2.83 -11.91 15.33
N GLU A 21 2.40 -13.17 15.28
CA GLU A 21 2.24 -14.01 16.46
C GLU A 21 3.59 -14.49 17.00
N LYS A 22 4.44 -15.01 16.12
CA LYS A 22 5.72 -15.57 16.53
C LYS A 22 6.74 -14.50 16.79
N ASN A 23 6.89 -13.46 15.98
CA ASN A 23 8.05 -12.57 16.12
C ASN A 23 7.71 -11.23 16.77
N LEU A 24 6.48 -10.75 16.60
CA LEU A 24 6.06 -9.45 17.16
C LEU A 24 5.29 -9.57 18.48
N GLY A 25 4.99 -10.78 18.95
CA GLY A 25 4.24 -10.96 20.21
C GLY A 25 2.79 -10.49 20.13
N ILE A 26 2.20 -10.41 18.94
CA ILE A 26 0.80 -10.02 18.75
C ILE A 26 -0.09 -11.23 18.98
N LYS A 27 -1.02 -11.18 19.93
CA LYS A 27 -1.90 -12.33 20.17
C LYS A 27 -2.86 -12.60 19.00
N PRO A 28 -3.28 -13.86 18.79
CA PRO A 28 -4.14 -14.27 17.67
C PRO A 28 -5.43 -13.46 17.52
N ILE A 29 -5.99 -12.94 18.61
CA ILE A 29 -7.21 -12.13 18.58
C ILE A 29 -7.05 -10.84 17.76
N VAL A 30 -5.87 -10.22 17.79
CA VAL A 30 -5.55 -9.02 17.00
C VAL A 30 -5.02 -9.39 15.61
N SER A 31 -4.10 -10.36 15.51
CA SER A 31 -3.51 -10.75 14.22
C SER A 31 -4.56 -11.27 13.23
N SER A 32 -5.53 -12.08 13.70
CA SER A 32 -6.58 -12.69 12.85
C SER A 32 -7.68 -11.73 12.41
N THR A 33 -7.72 -10.51 12.96
CA THR A 33 -8.72 -9.49 12.64
C THR A 33 -8.10 -8.32 11.87
N VAL A 34 -7.03 -7.74 12.41
CA VAL A 34 -6.41 -6.54 11.84
C VAL A 34 -5.66 -6.85 10.55
N LEU A 35 -4.89 -7.95 10.47
CA LEU A 35 -4.09 -8.25 9.28
C LEU A 35 -4.93 -8.61 8.04
N PRO A 36 -5.97 -9.47 8.12
CA PRO A 36 -6.82 -9.74 6.96
C PRO A 36 -7.56 -8.50 6.47
N LEU A 37 -8.00 -7.63 7.40
CA LEU A 37 -8.63 -6.36 7.06
C LEU A 37 -7.62 -5.44 6.36
N GLY A 38 -6.47 -5.20 6.99
CA GLY A 38 -5.39 -4.36 6.48
C GLY A 38 -4.94 -4.77 5.08
N ALA A 39 -4.75 -6.07 4.84
CA ALA A 39 -4.35 -6.60 3.53
C ALA A 39 -5.29 -6.20 2.38
N THR A 40 -6.53 -5.76 2.67
CA THR A 40 -7.52 -5.31 1.67
C THR A 40 -7.73 -3.80 1.64
N ILE A 41 -7.62 -3.09 2.77
CA ILE A 41 -7.96 -1.65 2.84
C ILE A 41 -6.74 -0.73 3.04
N ASN A 42 -5.61 -1.29 3.49
CA ASN A 42 -4.39 -0.54 3.79
C ASN A 42 -3.41 -0.67 2.61
N MET A 43 -3.71 0.05 1.53
CA MET A 43 -2.83 0.11 0.37
C MET A 43 -2.07 1.44 0.30
N ASP A 44 -1.48 1.86 1.42
CA ASP A 44 -0.75 3.11 1.54
C ASP A 44 0.40 3.27 0.53
N GLY A 45 1.15 2.20 0.29
CA GLY A 45 2.16 2.15 -0.76
C GLY A 45 1.57 2.35 -2.16
N THR A 46 0.36 1.85 -2.40
CA THR A 46 -0.37 2.12 -3.65
C THR A 46 -0.82 3.57 -3.73
N ALA A 47 -1.40 4.13 -2.67
CA ALA A 47 -1.83 5.52 -2.63
C ALA A 47 -0.66 6.49 -2.86
N LEU A 48 0.48 6.24 -2.19
CA LEU A 48 1.71 7.01 -2.35
C LEU A 48 2.23 6.94 -3.79
N TYR A 49 2.26 5.75 -4.39
CA TYR A 49 2.66 5.58 -5.78
C TYR A 49 1.77 6.32 -6.76
N VAL A 50 0.45 6.18 -6.64
CA VAL A 50 -0.51 6.87 -7.50
C VAL A 50 -0.37 8.38 -7.36
N GLY A 51 -0.14 8.88 -6.14
CA GLY A 51 0.07 10.30 -5.89
C GLY A 51 1.35 10.82 -6.56
N ILE A 52 2.46 10.10 -6.40
CA ILE A 52 3.75 10.45 -7.03
C ILE A 52 3.63 10.43 -8.55
N VAL A 53 2.99 9.40 -9.12
CA VAL A 53 2.79 9.29 -10.58
C VAL A 53 1.91 10.42 -11.11
N SER A 54 0.86 10.81 -10.38
CA SER A 54 -0.02 11.91 -10.78
C SER A 54 0.72 13.24 -10.80
N VAL A 55 1.55 13.51 -9.78
CA VAL A 55 2.40 14.71 -9.74
C VAL A 55 3.47 14.68 -10.83
N PHE A 56 4.09 13.53 -11.07
CA PHE A 56 5.05 13.33 -12.17
C PHE A 56 4.40 13.63 -13.52
N ALA A 57 3.19 13.12 -13.78
CA ALA A 57 2.47 13.34 -15.02
C ALA A 57 2.16 14.83 -15.24
N ALA A 58 1.68 15.52 -14.20
CA ALA A 58 1.45 16.96 -14.26
C ALA A 58 2.74 17.72 -14.62
N GLN A 59 3.86 17.39 -13.98
CA GLN A 59 5.16 18.00 -14.27
C GLN A 59 5.65 17.69 -15.69
N ALA A 60 5.49 16.45 -16.16
CA ALA A 60 5.93 16.02 -17.49
C ALA A 60 5.18 16.74 -18.62
N PHE A 61 3.91 17.12 -18.40
CA PHE A 61 3.10 17.84 -19.36
C PHE A 61 3.02 19.36 -19.10
N GLY A 62 3.71 19.87 -18.08
CA GLY A 62 3.69 21.29 -17.74
C GLY A 62 2.36 21.80 -17.17
N ILE A 63 1.58 20.91 -16.54
CA ILE A 63 0.34 21.25 -15.84
C ILE A 63 0.72 21.83 -14.47
N GLU A 64 0.30 23.06 -14.21
CA GLU A 64 0.54 23.74 -12.94
C GLU A 64 -0.46 23.23 -11.89
N LEU A 65 0.06 22.65 -10.80
CA LEU A 65 -0.75 22.16 -9.69
C LEU A 65 -0.86 23.23 -8.61
N GLY A 66 -2.09 23.63 -8.31
CA GLY A 66 -2.41 24.45 -7.16
C GLY A 66 -2.59 23.61 -5.89
N LEU A 67 -2.75 24.28 -4.75
CA LEU A 67 -3.01 23.62 -3.46
C LEU A 67 -4.27 22.75 -3.50
N ALA A 68 -5.31 23.18 -4.23
CA ALA A 68 -6.55 22.42 -4.39
C ALA A 68 -6.32 21.09 -5.10
N ASP A 69 -5.44 21.05 -6.11
CA ASP A 69 -5.12 19.83 -6.85
C ASP A 69 -4.38 18.83 -5.96
N TYR A 70 -3.47 19.28 -5.10
CA TYR A 70 -2.82 18.40 -4.13
C TYR A 70 -3.79 17.79 -3.12
N VAL A 71 -4.80 18.56 -2.68
CA VAL A 71 -5.87 18.05 -1.82
C VAL A 71 -6.73 17.02 -2.56
N LEU A 72 -7.07 17.28 -3.82
CA LEU A 72 -7.79 16.34 -4.68
C LEU A 72 -6.99 15.05 -4.87
N ILE A 73 -5.70 15.15 -5.20
CA ILE A 73 -4.81 13.99 -5.34
C ILE A 73 -4.80 13.19 -4.04
N ALA A 74 -4.56 13.82 -2.88
CA ALA A 74 -4.50 13.13 -1.59
C ALA A 74 -5.82 12.42 -1.23
N GLY A 75 -6.96 13.10 -1.45
CA GLY A 75 -8.27 12.51 -1.20
C GLY A 75 -8.57 11.35 -2.16
N SER A 76 -8.35 11.54 -3.45
CA SER A 76 -8.56 10.51 -4.47
C SER A 76 -7.66 9.30 -4.28
N THR A 77 -6.38 9.48 -3.94
CA THR A 77 -5.47 8.35 -3.69
C THR A 77 -5.80 7.60 -2.42
N THR A 78 -6.34 8.28 -1.40
CA THR A 78 -6.85 7.63 -0.19
C THR A 78 -8.05 6.73 -0.52
N LEU A 79 -8.97 7.20 -1.37
CA LEU A 79 -10.09 6.38 -1.85
C LEU A 79 -9.60 5.18 -2.68
N VAL A 80 -8.59 5.39 -3.52
CA VAL A 80 -7.94 4.30 -4.27
C VAL A 80 -7.31 3.28 -3.34
N SER A 81 -6.71 3.69 -2.22
CA SER A 81 -6.11 2.79 -1.22
C SER A 81 -7.09 1.71 -0.75
N ILE A 82 -8.35 2.11 -0.53
CA ILE A 82 -9.42 1.22 -0.04
C ILE A 82 -9.99 0.37 -1.20
N GLY A 83 -10.08 0.93 -2.40
CA GLY A 83 -10.71 0.31 -3.57
C GLY A 83 -9.80 -0.61 -4.40
N THR A 84 -8.50 -0.67 -4.10
CA THR A 84 -7.54 -1.47 -4.86
C THR A 84 -7.61 -2.94 -4.46
N ALA A 85 -7.57 -3.86 -5.43
CA ALA A 85 -7.47 -5.28 -5.14
C ALA A 85 -6.05 -5.66 -4.69
N ALA A 86 -5.91 -6.59 -3.74
CA ALA A 86 -4.64 -6.99 -3.13
C ALA A 86 -3.82 -7.96 -4.01
N VAL A 87 -3.69 -7.62 -5.29
CA VAL A 87 -3.09 -8.44 -6.35
C VAL A 87 -2.16 -7.60 -7.24
N PRO A 88 -1.18 -8.22 -7.92
CA PRO A 88 -0.21 -7.49 -8.72
C PRO A 88 -0.85 -6.65 -9.83
N GLY A 89 -0.33 -5.44 -10.04
CA GLY A 89 -0.71 -4.56 -11.15
C GLY A 89 -2.10 -3.89 -11.05
N ALA A 90 -2.85 -4.11 -9.96
CA ALA A 90 -4.20 -3.55 -9.80
C ALA A 90 -4.24 -2.00 -9.84
N SER A 91 -3.17 -1.35 -9.40
CA SER A 91 -3.06 0.10 -9.28
C SER A 91 -3.02 0.87 -10.60
N ILE A 92 -2.61 0.23 -11.71
CA ILE A 92 -2.47 0.91 -13.00
C ILE A 92 -3.82 1.41 -13.53
N PHE A 93 -4.88 0.65 -13.29
CA PHE A 93 -6.23 1.06 -13.70
C PHE A 93 -6.77 2.20 -12.83
N LEU A 94 -6.36 2.24 -11.57
CA LEU A 94 -6.84 3.22 -10.61
C LEU A 94 -6.09 4.55 -10.68
N MET A 95 -4.82 4.56 -11.13
CA MET A 95 -4.09 5.82 -11.35
C MET A 95 -4.71 6.68 -12.46
N ALA A 96 -5.31 6.06 -13.48
CA ALA A 96 -5.99 6.78 -14.56
C ALA A 96 -7.12 7.67 -14.00
N ALA A 97 -7.92 7.11 -13.08
CA ALA A 97 -9.01 7.84 -12.44
C ALA A 97 -8.52 9.05 -11.62
N VAL A 98 -7.36 8.94 -10.95
CA VAL A 98 -6.78 10.06 -10.18
C VAL A 98 -6.20 11.14 -11.09
N MET A 99 -5.52 10.75 -12.17
CA MET A 99 -4.97 11.70 -13.13
C MET A 99 -6.06 12.49 -13.87
N GLU A 100 -7.20 11.84 -14.15
CA GLU A 100 -8.35 12.51 -14.76
C GLU A 100 -8.94 13.61 -13.87
N THR A 101 -8.94 13.44 -12.54
CA THR A 101 -9.49 14.46 -11.62
C THR A 101 -8.68 15.75 -11.57
N ILE A 102 -7.41 15.71 -11.97
CA ILE A 102 -6.52 16.87 -12.07
C ILE A 102 -6.35 17.36 -13.53
N GLY A 103 -7.23 16.92 -14.43
CA GLY A 103 -7.32 17.47 -15.79
C GLY A 103 -6.32 16.89 -16.80
N ILE A 104 -5.69 15.75 -16.49
CA ILE A 104 -4.82 15.06 -17.46
C ILE A 104 -5.71 14.33 -18.48
N SER A 105 -5.46 14.55 -19.78
CA SER A 105 -6.28 13.96 -20.84
C SER A 105 -6.08 12.43 -20.96
N PRO A 106 -7.04 11.69 -21.53
CA PRO A 106 -6.89 10.24 -21.75
C PRO A 106 -5.65 9.87 -22.57
N GLU A 107 -5.28 10.69 -23.57
CA GLU A 107 -4.08 10.48 -24.39
C GLU A 107 -2.80 10.67 -23.57
N GLN A 108 -2.77 11.68 -22.70
CA GLN A 108 -1.67 11.94 -21.77
C GLN A 108 -1.52 10.81 -20.74
N ILE A 109 -2.63 10.33 -20.17
CA ILE A 109 -2.66 9.19 -19.26
C ILE A 109 -2.08 7.94 -19.92
N ALA A 110 -2.47 7.66 -21.18
CA ALA A 110 -1.95 6.51 -21.92
C ALA A 110 -0.43 6.57 -22.12
N VAL A 111 0.12 7.76 -22.38
CA VAL A 111 1.58 7.97 -22.50
C VAL A 111 2.28 7.69 -21.16
N VAL A 112 1.74 8.18 -20.05
CA VAL A 112 2.31 7.98 -18.71
C VAL A 112 2.26 6.51 -18.31
N ILE A 113 1.12 5.84 -18.50
CA ILE A 113 0.98 4.40 -18.24
C ILE A 113 1.96 3.61 -19.11
N GLY A 114 2.06 3.94 -20.40
CA GLY A 114 3.01 3.33 -21.33
C GLY A 114 4.47 3.46 -20.86
N PHE A 115 4.84 4.60 -20.31
CA PHE A 115 6.17 4.84 -19.74
C PHE A 115 6.43 4.03 -18.47
N ILE A 116 5.42 3.86 -17.61
CA ILE A 116 5.57 3.22 -16.30
C ILE A 116 5.51 1.69 -16.38
N LEU A 117 4.74 1.13 -17.32
CA LEU A 117 4.53 -0.32 -17.47
C LEU A 117 5.81 -1.19 -17.37
N PRO A 118 6.94 -0.83 -18.01
CA PRO A 118 8.18 -1.61 -17.90
C PRO A 118 8.78 -1.66 -16.48
N PHE A 119 8.48 -0.66 -15.65
CA PHE A 119 8.98 -0.51 -14.28
C PHE A 119 7.94 -0.89 -13.22
N ASP A 120 6.69 -1.13 -13.62
CA ASP A 120 5.60 -1.38 -12.67
C ASP A 120 5.90 -2.58 -11.78
N ARG A 121 6.51 -3.63 -12.33
CA ARG A 121 6.82 -4.85 -11.55
C ARG A 121 7.73 -4.54 -10.35
N PRO A 122 8.96 -3.99 -10.50
CA PRO A 122 9.77 -3.56 -9.35
C PRO A 122 9.07 -2.61 -8.40
N LEU A 123 8.30 -1.65 -8.92
CA LEU A 123 7.59 -0.66 -8.10
C LEU A 123 6.48 -1.33 -7.27
N ASP A 124 5.75 -2.29 -7.83
CA ASP A 124 4.73 -3.09 -7.15
C ASP A 124 5.30 -3.94 -6.01
N MET A 125 6.50 -4.48 -6.21
CA MET A 125 7.24 -5.18 -5.15
C MET A 125 7.50 -4.27 -3.95
N LEU A 126 7.95 -3.03 -4.21
CA LEU A 126 8.22 -2.04 -3.16
C LEU A 126 6.94 -1.59 -2.45
N ARG A 127 5.88 -1.32 -3.21
CA ARG A 127 4.57 -0.89 -2.68
C ARG A 127 3.96 -1.93 -1.76
N THR A 128 4.03 -3.20 -2.16
CA THR A 128 3.52 -4.31 -1.34
C THR A 128 4.26 -4.42 -0.01
N VAL A 129 5.57 -4.18 0.01
CA VAL A 129 6.36 -4.18 1.25
C VAL A 129 5.87 -3.08 2.20
N VAL A 130 5.59 -1.88 1.69
CA VAL A 130 5.06 -0.77 2.49
C VAL A 130 3.69 -1.13 3.07
N ASN A 131 2.79 -1.67 2.25
CA ASN A 131 1.44 -2.08 2.70
C ASN A 131 1.52 -3.11 3.84
N VAL A 132 2.25 -4.21 3.62
CA VAL A 132 2.39 -5.28 4.62
C VAL A 132 3.12 -4.80 5.88
N GLY A 133 4.11 -3.91 5.74
CA GLY A 133 4.78 -3.28 6.87
C GLY A 133 3.84 -2.39 7.68
N GLY A 134 2.96 -1.64 7.00
CA GLY A 134 1.90 -0.86 7.63
C GLY A 134 0.92 -1.74 8.40
N ASP A 135 0.47 -2.85 7.80
CA ASP A 135 -0.44 -3.81 8.45
C ASP A 135 0.13 -4.35 9.77
N LEU A 136 1.40 -4.74 9.76
CA LEU A 136 2.10 -5.23 10.96
C LEU A 136 2.29 -4.10 12.00
N SER A 137 2.58 -2.88 11.55
CA SER A 137 2.75 -1.72 12.44
C SER A 137 1.44 -1.36 13.14
N VAL A 138 0.34 -1.28 12.40
CA VAL A 138 -1.00 -1.02 12.94
C VAL A 138 -1.43 -2.16 13.87
N SER A 139 -1.22 -3.41 13.46
CA SER A 139 -1.53 -4.57 14.32
C SER A 139 -0.77 -4.53 15.64
N THR A 140 0.50 -4.12 15.62
CA THR A 140 1.32 -3.95 16.85
C THR A 140 0.75 -2.85 17.74
N ALA A 141 0.40 -1.70 17.16
CA ALA A 141 -0.17 -0.58 17.91
C ALA A 141 -1.51 -0.96 18.57
N VAL A 142 -2.41 -1.60 17.81
CA VAL A 142 -3.70 -2.08 18.31
C VAL A 142 -3.50 -3.14 19.41
N ALA A 143 -2.59 -4.09 19.21
CA ALA A 143 -2.28 -5.09 20.23
C ALA A 143 -1.81 -4.45 21.54
N ASN A 144 -0.98 -3.41 21.46
CA ASN A 144 -0.54 -2.69 22.64
C ASN A 144 -1.69 -1.91 23.32
N TRP A 145 -2.59 -1.29 22.55
CA TRP A 145 -3.74 -0.57 23.11
C TRP A 145 -4.77 -1.49 23.79
N GLU A 146 -4.95 -2.70 23.26
CA GLU A 146 -5.92 -3.68 23.77
C GLU A 146 -5.35 -4.60 24.86
N GLY A 147 -4.07 -4.46 25.24
CA GLY A 147 -3.42 -5.35 26.21
C GLY A 147 -3.13 -6.76 25.67
N GLU A 148 -3.06 -6.88 24.34
CA GLU A 148 -2.83 -8.12 23.58
C GLU A 148 -1.43 -8.19 22.97
N PHE A 149 -0.49 -7.38 23.49
CA PHE A 149 0.92 -7.36 23.09
C PHE A 149 1.80 -8.04 24.14
N ASP A 150 2.54 -9.06 23.71
CA ASP A 150 3.55 -9.76 24.51
C ASP A 150 4.93 -9.14 24.27
N ALA A 151 5.31 -8.22 25.16
CA ALA A 151 6.60 -7.56 25.13
C ALA A 151 7.77 -8.51 25.40
N ASP A 152 7.57 -9.58 26.18
CA ASP A 152 8.62 -10.56 26.44
C ASP A 152 8.92 -11.31 25.14
N ARG A 153 7.89 -11.74 24.40
CA ARG A 153 8.08 -12.38 23.11
C ARG A 153 8.75 -11.47 22.09
N PHE A 154 8.35 -10.21 22.00
CA PHE A 154 8.97 -9.23 21.08
C PHE A 154 10.48 -9.05 21.31
N ASN A 155 10.93 -9.13 22.57
CA ASN A 155 12.34 -8.98 22.93
C ASN A 155 13.17 -10.26 22.77
N MET A 156 12.55 -11.40 22.46
CA MET A 156 13.27 -12.63 22.20
C MET A 156 13.95 -12.61 20.81
N PRO A 157 14.99 -13.43 20.61
CA PRO A 157 15.51 -13.66 19.27
C PRO A 157 14.41 -14.13 18.33
N LEU A 158 14.49 -13.69 17.07
CA LEU A 158 13.57 -14.10 16.01
C LEU A 158 13.58 -15.63 15.89
N GLU A 159 12.39 -16.23 15.79
CA GLU A 159 12.29 -17.61 15.31
C GLU A 159 12.57 -17.62 13.80
N GLU A 160 13.48 -18.52 13.38
CA GLU A 160 13.81 -18.77 11.97
C GLU A 160 12.65 -19.41 11.19
#